data_AF-A0A7Y2FC77-F1
#
_entry.id   AF-A0A7Y2FC77-F1
#
_cell.length_a   1.000
_cell.length_b   1.000
_cell.length_c   1.000
_cell.angle_alpha   90.00
_cell.angle_beta   90.00
_cell.angle_gamma   90.00
#
_symmetry.space_group_name_H-M   'P 1'
#
loop_
_entity.id
_entity.type
_entity.pdbx_description
1 polymer ?
#
loop_
_entity_poly.entity_id
_entity_poly.type
_entity_poly.pdbx_seq_one_letter_code
_entity_poly.pdbx_strand_id
1 'polypeptide(L)'
;MIAIAKYIIILFGLFLITVGFLMLLAPKKAREIIKKAGSTPLINFGELTIRMIPAIAMIAYASLSKYPEFFKLLGWFMVITSVLLLLIPRKYHHSYALWCASFLTPIYIRSIAPFSFLFGYFMLYSVL
;
A
#
# COMPACT_ATOMS: atom_id res chain seq x y z
N MET A 1 -2.53 -20.24 -10.89
CA MET A 1 -2.20 -19.52 -9.64
C MET A 1 -1.08 -18.48 -9.83
N ILE A 2 0.08 -18.86 -10.38
CA ILE A 2 1.22 -17.93 -10.63
C ILE A 2 0.84 -16.76 -11.57
N ALA A 3 0.13 -17.01 -12.66
CA ALA A 3 -0.29 -15.96 -13.59
C ALA A 3 -1.21 -14.92 -12.92
N ILE A 4 -2.11 -15.34 -12.03
CA ILE A 4 -3.00 -14.45 -11.28
C ILE A 4 -2.18 -13.57 -10.33
N ALA A 5 -1.23 -14.16 -9.59
CA ALA A 5 -0.32 -13.40 -8.72
C ALA A 5 0.48 -12.36 -9.52
N LYS A 6 0.99 -12.73 -10.70
CA LYS A 6 1.68 -11.83 -11.64
C LYS A 6 0.83 -10.59 -11.95
N TYR A 7 -0.42 -10.79 -12.39
CA TYR A 7 -1.30 -9.68 -12.75
C TYR A 7 -1.73 -8.84 -11.55
N ILE A 8 -1.91 -9.45 -10.38
CA ILE A 8 -2.18 -8.71 -9.13
C ILE A 8 -1.02 -7.77 -8.80
N ILE A 9 0.22 -8.24 -8.90
CA ILE A 9 1.41 -7.40 -8.61
C ILE A 9 1.53 -6.29 -9.66
N ILE A 10 1.25 -6.56 -10.93
CA ILE A 10 1.23 -5.54 -11.99
C ILE A 10 0.18 -4.47 -11.69
N LEU A 11 -1.05 -4.87 -11.37
CA LEU A 11 -2.12 -3.94 -10.98
C LEU A 11 -1.74 -3.13 -9.74
N PHE A 12 -1.07 -3.76 -8.77
CA PHE A 12 -0.59 -3.08 -7.57
C PHE A 12 0.51 -2.05 -7.88
N GLY A 13 1.46 -2.39 -8.76
CA GLY A 13 2.49 -1.45 -9.24
C GLY A 13 1.88 -0.24 -9.97
N LEU A 14 0.92 -0.48 -10.85
CA LEU A 14 0.19 0.59 -11.55
C LEU A 14 -0.64 1.46 -10.59
N PHE A 15 -1.26 0.83 -9.59
CA PHE A 15 -1.98 1.54 -8.53
C PHE A 15 -1.03 2.48 -7.78
N LEU A 16 0.16 2.02 -7.39
CA LEU A 16 1.16 2.85 -6.71
C LEU A 16 1.60 4.04 -7.57
N ILE A 17 1.84 3.83 -8.87
CA ILE A 17 2.16 4.92 -9.80
C ILE A 17 1.02 5.94 -9.86
N THR A 18 -0.22 5.47 -9.92
CA THR A 18 -1.42 6.33 -9.92
C THR A 18 -1.53 7.14 -8.62
N VAL A 19 -1.23 6.52 -7.47
CA VAL A 19 -1.15 7.20 -6.17
C VAL A 19 -0.05 8.26 -6.18
N GLY A 20 1.12 7.97 -6.75
CA GLY A 20 2.19 8.96 -6.95
C GLY A 20 1.70 10.21 -7.70
N PHE A 21 0.94 10.04 -8.78
CA PHE A 21 0.33 11.17 -9.51
C PHE A 21 -0.68 11.94 -8.65
N LEU A 22 -1.54 11.23 -7.90
CA LEU A 22 -2.48 11.87 -6.98
C LEU A 22 -1.76 12.72 -5.92
N MET A 23 -0.66 12.22 -5.37
CA MET A 23 0.15 12.93 -4.37
C MET A 23 0.84 14.17 -4.95
N LEU A 24 1.30 14.10 -6.20
CA LEU A 24 1.98 15.20 -6.87
C LEU A 24 0.99 16.30 -7.29
N LEU A 25 -0.09 15.92 -7.97
CA LEU A 25 -1.07 16.83 -8.58
C LEU A 25 -2.08 17.36 -7.56
N ALA A 26 -2.51 16.54 -6.61
CA ALA A 26 -3.55 16.88 -5.64
C ALA A 26 -3.21 16.44 -4.21
N PRO A 27 -2.12 16.94 -3.61
CA PRO A 27 -1.67 16.52 -2.28
C PRO A 27 -2.69 16.79 -1.17
N LYS A 28 -3.52 17.83 -1.31
CA LYS A 28 -4.63 18.09 -0.37
C LYS A 28 -5.66 16.95 -0.40
N LYS A 29 -6.02 16.46 -1.59
CA LYS A 29 -6.94 15.31 -1.73
C LYS A 29 -6.32 14.04 -1.16
N ALA A 30 -5.04 13.79 -1.44
CA ALA A 30 -4.31 12.65 -0.87
C ALA A 30 -4.32 12.67 0.67
N ARG A 31 -4.09 13.85 1.27
CA ARG A 31 -4.17 14.03 2.74
C ARG A 31 -5.56 13.71 3.29
N GLU A 32 -6.61 14.20 2.63
CA GLU A 32 -7.99 13.92 3.07
C GLU A 32 -8.37 12.44 2.94
N ILE A 33 -7.82 11.72 1.95
CA ILE A 33 -7.99 10.26 1.84
C ILE A 33 -7.31 9.55 3.01
N ILE A 34 -6.08 9.94 3.37
CA ILE A 34 -5.35 9.38 4.52
C ILE A 34 -6.15 9.57 5.82
N LYS A 35 -6.76 10.73 6.03
CA LYS A 35 -7.60 10.99 7.21
C LYS A 35 -8.81 10.07 7.33
N LYS A 36 -9.31 9.53 6.21
CA LYS A 36 -10.47 8.64 6.19
C LYS A 36 -10.11 7.21 6.58
N ALA A 37 -8.83 6.84 6.63
CA ALA A 37 -8.42 5.50 7.07
C ALA A 37 -8.93 5.21 8.50
N GLY A 38 -9.49 4.02 8.68
CA GLY A 38 -10.10 3.59 9.94
C GLY A 38 -11.39 4.32 10.36
N SER A 39 -11.91 5.27 9.57
CA SER A 39 -13.08 6.09 9.95
C SER A 39 -14.40 5.31 10.00
N THR A 40 -14.54 4.26 9.19
CA THR A 40 -15.68 3.33 9.24
C THR A 40 -15.18 1.88 9.27
N PRO A 41 -15.99 0.92 9.79
CA PRO A 41 -15.66 -0.49 9.72
C PRO A 41 -15.41 -0.95 8.28
N LEU A 42 -16.24 -0.50 7.32
CA LEU A 42 -16.08 -0.84 5.91
C LEU A 42 -14.74 -0.38 5.34
N ILE A 43 -14.31 0.84 5.68
CA ILE A 43 -13.01 1.35 5.24
C ILE A 43 -11.88 0.56 5.89
N ASN A 44 -11.99 0.23 7.18
CA ASN A 44 -10.97 -0.54 7.89
C ASN A 44 -10.82 -1.95 7.31
N PHE A 45 -11.88 -2.75 7.33
CA PHE A 45 -11.83 -4.12 6.84
C PHE A 45 -11.56 -4.15 5.33
N GLY A 46 -12.18 -3.26 4.55
CA GLY A 46 -11.96 -3.17 3.11
C GLY A 46 -10.52 -2.83 2.73
N GLU A 47 -9.93 -1.80 3.34
CA GLU A 47 -8.54 -1.40 3.09
C GLU A 47 -7.57 -2.54 3.44
N LEU A 48 -7.73 -3.16 4.60
CA LEU A 48 -6.83 -4.21 5.08
C LEU A 48 -6.98 -5.49 4.23
N THR A 49 -8.20 -5.85 3.84
CA THR A 49 -8.42 -6.98 2.91
C THR A 49 -7.82 -6.70 1.53
N ILE A 50 -8.04 -5.50 0.97
CA ILE A 50 -7.46 -5.10 -0.32
C ILE A 50 -5.94 -5.10 -0.25
N ARG A 51 -5.34 -4.69 0.88
CA ARG A 51 -3.89 -4.73 1.12
C ARG A 51 -3.33 -6.15 1.22
N MET A 52 -4.08 -7.10 1.78
CA MET A 52 -3.64 -8.49 1.91
C MET A 52 -3.54 -9.21 0.57
N ILE A 53 -4.37 -8.87 -0.42
CA ILE A 53 -4.36 -9.48 -1.76
C ILE A 53 -2.99 -9.36 -2.45
N PRO A 54 -2.41 -8.16 -2.67
CA PRO A 54 -1.08 -8.02 -3.26
C PRO A 54 0.01 -8.57 -2.35
N ALA A 55 -0.15 -8.51 -1.02
CA ALA A 55 0.83 -9.06 -0.09
C ALA A 55 0.98 -10.58 -0.26
N ILE A 56 -0.13 -11.32 -0.34
CA ILE A 56 -0.13 -12.76 -0.58
C ILE A 56 0.38 -13.07 -2.00
N ALA A 57 -0.01 -12.26 -2.99
CA ALA A 57 0.48 -12.41 -4.36
C ALA A 57 2.02 -12.25 -4.44
N MET A 58 2.60 -11.33 -3.68
CA MET A 58 4.06 -11.15 -3.58
C MET A 58 4.74 -12.38 -2.97
N ILE A 59 4.20 -12.95 -1.89
CA ILE A 59 4.75 -14.17 -1.28
C ILE A 59 4.67 -15.35 -2.27
N ALA A 60 3.52 -15.51 -2.94
CA ALA A 60 3.29 -16.61 -3.87
C ALA A 60 4.13 -16.52 -5.15
N TYR A 61 4.43 -15.30 -5.62
CA TYR A 61 5.24 -15.05 -6.81
C TYR A 61 6.74 -14.92 -6.51
N ALA A 62 7.15 -14.90 -5.24
CA ALA A 62 8.50 -14.54 -4.84
C ALA A 62 9.58 -15.38 -5.54
N SER A 63 9.44 -16.71 -5.62
CA SER A 63 10.42 -17.61 -6.24
C SER A 63 10.64 -17.39 -7.74
N LEU A 64 9.70 -16.71 -8.41
CA LEU A 64 9.75 -16.41 -9.85
C LEU A 64 10.09 -14.94 -10.13
N SER A 65 10.15 -14.11 -9.10
CA SER A 65 10.52 -12.70 -9.23
C SER A 65 12.04 -12.54 -9.40
N LYS A 66 12.47 -11.43 -10.00
CA LYS A 66 13.89 -11.06 -10.07
C LYS A 66 14.52 -10.82 -8.69
N TYR A 67 13.71 -10.55 -7.67
CA TYR A 67 14.14 -10.27 -6.29
C TYR A 67 13.33 -11.07 -5.25
N PRO A 68 13.56 -12.40 -5.13
CA PRO A 68 12.74 -13.28 -4.31
C PRO A 68 12.70 -12.90 -2.82
N GLU A 69 13.84 -12.55 -2.24
CA GLU A 69 13.93 -12.21 -0.82
C GLU A 69 13.18 -10.91 -0.50
N PHE A 70 13.23 -9.93 -1.40
CA PHE A 70 12.49 -8.68 -1.24
C PHE A 70 10.97 -8.90 -1.29
N PHE A 71 10.51 -9.75 -2.21
CA PHE A 71 9.09 -10.09 -2.34
C PHE A 71 8.55 -10.86 -1.12
N LYS A 72 9.33 -11.82 -0.59
CA LYS A 72 8.97 -12.54 0.64
C LYS A 72 8.91 -11.59 1.83
N LEU A 73 9.97 -10.79 2.04
CA LEU A 73 10.07 -9.90 3.19
C LEU A 73 8.92 -8.88 3.21
N LEU A 74 8.67 -8.21 2.09
CA LEU A 74 7.59 -7.23 1.99
C LEU A 74 6.21 -7.86 2.08
N GLY A 75 6.00 -8.99 1.40
CA GLY A 75 4.72 -9.69 1.46
C GLY A 75 4.37 -10.10 2.89
N TRP A 76 5.30 -10.73 3.61
CA TRP A 76 5.10 -11.09 5.01
C TRP A 76 4.91 -9.87 5.92
N PHE A 77 5.72 -8.83 5.73
CA PHE A 77 5.56 -7.57 6.47
C PHE A 77 4.16 -6.98 6.28
N MET A 78 3.66 -6.93 5.04
CA MET A 78 2.33 -6.42 4.74
C MET A 78 1.20 -7.29 5.32
N VAL A 79 1.33 -8.62 5.29
CA VAL A 79 0.35 -9.53 5.90
C VAL A 79 0.32 -9.35 7.42
N ILE A 80 1.48 -9.41 8.08
CA ILE A 80 1.58 -9.30 9.54
C ILE A 80 1.01 -7.97 10.02
N THR A 81 1.41 -6.85 9.39
CA THR A 81 0.90 -5.53 9.75
C THR A 81 -0.62 -5.40 9.55
N SER A 82 -1.17 -6.00 8.49
CA SER A 82 -2.62 -6.01 8.27
C SER A 82 -3.34 -6.81 9.35
N VAL A 83 -2.85 -8.00 9.70
CA VAL A 83 -3.44 -8.81 10.77
C VAL A 83 -3.40 -8.07 12.11
N LEU A 84 -2.27 -7.45 12.45
CA LEU A 84 -2.15 -6.67 13.69
C LEU A 84 -3.15 -5.50 13.72
N LEU A 85 -3.30 -4.78 12.62
CA LEU A 85 -4.26 -3.67 12.53
C LEU A 85 -5.73 -4.12 12.55
N LEU A 86 -6.03 -5.36 12.15
CA LEU A 86 -7.36 -5.96 12.33
C LEU A 86 -7.66 -6.27 13.80
N LEU A 87 -6.64 -6.65 14.58
CA LEU A 87 -6.77 -6.96 16.01
C LEU A 87 -6.85 -5.71 16.87
N ILE A 88 -6.18 -4.63 16.46
CA ILE A 88 -6.19 -3.36 17.18
C ILE A 88 -7.58 -2.70 17.06
N PRO A 89 -8.17 -2.18 18.15
CA PRO A 89 -9.45 -1.50 18.09
C PRO A 89 -9.41 -0.33 17.11
N ARG A 90 -10.40 -0.27 16.21
CA ARG A 90 -10.54 0.73 15.13
C ARG A 90 -10.30 2.17 15.58
N LYS A 91 -10.73 2.53 16.80
CA LYS A 91 -10.50 3.87 17.38
C LYS A 91 -9.02 4.26 17.38
N TYR A 92 -8.12 3.32 17.66
CA TYR A 92 -6.68 3.58 17.63
C TYR A 92 -6.15 3.69 16.20
N HIS A 93 -6.64 2.85 15.28
CA HIS A 93 -6.26 2.94 13.86
C HIS A 93 -6.68 4.27 13.23
N HIS A 94 -7.90 4.73 13.53
CA HIS A 94 -8.38 6.04 13.07
C HIS A 94 -7.60 7.20 13.69
N SER A 95 -7.35 7.16 15.00
CA SER A 95 -6.53 8.18 15.67
C SER A 95 -5.10 8.22 15.12
N TYR A 96 -4.51 7.08 14.78
CA TYR A 96 -3.21 7.01 14.13
C TYR A 96 -3.23 7.65 12.74
N ALA A 97 -4.26 7.39 11.93
CA ALA A 97 -4.43 8.02 10.62
C ALA A 97 -4.55 9.56 10.72
N LEU A 98 -5.32 10.05 11.70
CA LEU A 98 -5.43 11.49 11.99
C LEU A 98 -4.10 12.11 12.44
N TRP A 99 -3.36 11.39 13.28
CA TRP A 99 -2.02 11.80 13.72
C TRP A 99 -1.06 11.86 12.53
N CYS A 100 -0.94 10.82 11.70
CA CYS A 100 -0.11 10.86 10.49
C CYS A 100 -0.50 12.02 9.56
N ALA A 101 -1.80 12.24 9.37
CA ALA A 101 -2.29 13.33 8.54
C ALA A 101 -2.01 14.73 9.13
N SER A 102 -1.73 14.87 10.43
CA SER A 102 -1.35 16.16 11.01
C SER A 102 0.09 16.53 10.62
N PHE A 103 1.01 15.56 10.60
CA PHE A 103 2.40 15.75 10.16
C PHE A 103 2.58 15.80 8.64
N LEU A 104 1.78 15.02 7.89
CA LEU A 104 1.84 14.97 6.42
C LEU A 104 1.20 16.20 5.79
N THR A 105 1.91 17.33 5.83
CA THR A 105 1.53 18.53 5.10
C THR A 105 1.56 18.25 3.58
N PRO A 106 0.82 19.04 2.78
CA PRO A 106 0.80 18.86 1.32
C PRO A 106 2.19 18.91 0.66
N ILE A 107 3.16 19.62 1.26
CA ILE A 107 4.54 19.66 0.75
C ILE A 107 5.23 18.31 0.97
N TYR A 108 5.10 17.72 2.17
CA TYR A 108 5.69 16.42 2.48
C TYR A 108 5.08 15.32 1.61
N ILE A 109 3.75 15.37 1.39
CA ILE A 109 3.06 14.43 0.49
C ILE A 109 3.62 14.49 -0.93
N ARG A 110 3.91 15.69 -1.45
CA ARG A 110 4.56 15.82 -2.77
C ARG A 110 5.98 15.28 -2.76
N SER A 111 6.76 15.58 -1.72
CA SER A 111 8.15 15.12 -1.61
C SER A 111 8.27 13.59 -1.53
N ILE A 112 7.25 12.90 -1.01
CA ILE A 112 7.25 11.43 -0.95
C ILE A 112 6.69 10.77 -2.23
N ALA A 113 6.07 11.52 -3.14
CA ALA A 113 5.53 10.99 -4.39
C ALA A 113 6.56 10.24 -5.27
N PRO A 114 7.81 10.71 -5.42
CA PRO A 114 8.88 9.96 -6.12
C PRO A 114 9.09 8.55 -5.57
N PHE A 115 9.01 8.34 -4.26
CA PHE A 115 9.14 7.00 -3.67
C PHE A 115 8.00 6.07 -4.09
N SER A 116 6.78 6.61 -4.22
CA SER A 116 5.63 5.84 -4.71
C SER A 116 5.82 5.40 -6.17
N PHE A 117 6.34 6.28 -7.02
CA PHE A 117 6.70 5.95 -8.41
C PHE A 117 7.82 4.92 -8.49
N LEU A 118 8.91 5.12 -7.75
CA LEU A 118 10.05 4.19 -7.72
C LEU A 118 9.62 2.80 -7.26
N PHE A 119 8.80 2.72 -6.21
CA PHE A 119 8.32 1.46 -5.69
C PHE A 119 7.34 0.78 -6.67
N GLY A 120 6.43 1.54 -7.28
CA GLY A 120 5.53 1.01 -8.32
C GLY A 120 6.29 0.49 -9.55
N TYR A 121 7.28 1.24 -10.03
CA TYR A 121 8.15 0.82 -11.13
C TYR A 121 8.97 -0.43 -10.76
N PHE A 122 9.54 -0.46 -9.55
CA PHE A 122 10.28 -1.62 -9.05
C PHE A 122 9.40 -2.89 -9.02
N MET A 123 8.14 -2.77 -8.60
CA MET A 123 7.18 -3.89 -8.64
C MET A 123 6.95 -4.40 -10.07
N LEU A 124 6.77 -3.51 -11.04
CA LEU A 124 6.61 -3.89 -12.45
C LEU A 124 7.87 -4.55 -13.01
N TYR A 125 9.04 -3.95 -12.79
CA TYR A 125 10.32 -4.46 -13.27
C TYR A 125 10.67 -5.83 -12.68
N SER A 126 10.26 -6.11 -11.44
CA SER A 126 10.54 -7.38 -10.76
C SER A 126 9.75 -8.56 -11.31
N VAL A 127 8.66 -8.28 -12.04
CA VAL A 127 7.66 -9.26 -12.49
C VAL A 127 7.59 -9.40 -14.01
N LEU A 128 7.95 -8.34 -14.75
CA LEU A 128 8.09 -8.32 -16.21
C LEU A 128 9.50 -8.76 -16.63
#